data_AF-G0UP94-F1
#
_entry.id   AF-G0UP94-F1
#
_cell.length_a   1.000
_cell.length_b   1.000
_cell.length_c   1.000
_cell.angle_alpha   90.00
_cell.angle_beta   90.00
_cell.angle_gamma   90.00
#
_symmetry.space_group_name_H-M   'P 1'
#
loop_
_entity.id
_entity.type
_entity.pdbx_description
1 polymer ?
#
loop_
_entity_poly.entity_id
_entity_poly.type
_entity_poly.pdbx_seq_one_letter_code
_entity_poly.pdbx_strand_id
1 'polypeptide(L)'
;MSLAVCFSFGVSLFIVSRDYSLSLPRIFCVCSCSVCLPACLMLLLSCCIYTYIHIHLFNTLRGTRMSVTLEVIAQSLTLLRQARVLDLAGDTGDAAEMYGAAKTALECVTPYLPRDYANVVHHNIERIDRRLSLITCKERLNEQKAELPLFPIEYVPRQVPGEKISVPIEPMLRVFWLMRRLQVSMRQGAFVSPHLYVAKEVWYQNGGGSVVSHIGIKIRYLTSLCNAMEQLRTVGHLSDIDGVLRVLRNYFKLVEELTGKLAMEIGLYDGAGLQKSKGGRSVRSLFQRGRRAFRSWREKKPSMELYIIWAINALEQTHIFERWFSHFSQMSKSSVVADILQLLRKVVVYLYNAPCTFLLRDMSALVERYHTNCWRGATGVLPVEIKFGCDSRGKLK
;
A
#
# COMPACT_ATOMS: atom_id res chain seq x y z
N MET A 1 -22.25 30.86 13.36
CA MET A 1 -22.05 30.20 12.06
C MET A 1 -20.67 30.57 11.55
N SER A 2 -19.76 29.59 11.50
CA SER A 2 -18.63 29.50 10.55
C SER A 2 -17.90 28.20 10.85
N LEU A 3 -17.97 27.29 9.87
CA LEU A 3 -17.38 25.96 9.86
C LEU A 3 -15.86 26.05 9.70
N ALA A 4 -15.12 25.49 10.64
CA ALA A 4 -13.71 25.16 10.46
C ALA A 4 -13.62 23.66 10.11
N VAL A 5 -13.28 23.37 8.87
CA VAL A 5 -12.98 22.01 8.39
C VAL A 5 -11.55 21.68 8.80
N CYS A 6 -11.39 20.82 9.81
CA CYS A 6 -10.11 20.22 10.15
C CYS A 6 -9.90 18.94 9.31
N PHE A 7 -8.93 18.97 8.39
CA PHE A 7 -8.39 17.75 7.78
C PHE A 7 -7.45 17.07 8.79
N SER A 8 -7.86 15.91 9.30
CA SER A 8 -6.98 15.02 10.07
C SER A 8 -6.34 13.99 9.16
N PHE A 9 -5.01 14.04 9.00
CA PHE A 9 -4.23 12.94 8.43
C PHE A 9 -4.03 11.87 9.50
N GLY A 10 -4.75 10.75 9.38
CA GLY A 10 -4.58 9.58 10.25
C GLY A 10 -3.44 8.69 9.75
N VAL A 11 -2.35 8.62 10.52
CA VAL A 11 -1.35 7.55 10.43
C VAL A 11 -1.82 6.42 11.33
N SER A 12 -2.24 5.29 10.75
CA SER A 12 -2.56 4.08 11.51
C SER A 12 -1.28 3.28 11.77
N LEU A 13 -0.76 3.41 12.99
CA LEU A 13 0.33 2.57 13.51
C LEU A 13 -0.28 1.28 14.07
N PHE A 14 0.06 0.12 13.50
CA PHE A 14 -0.26 -1.18 14.11
C PHE A 14 0.81 -1.54 15.15
N ILE A 15 0.42 -1.54 16.42
CA ILE A 15 1.19 -2.17 17.50
C ILE A 15 0.54 -3.52 17.81
N VAL A 16 1.23 -4.62 17.50
CA VAL A 16 0.95 -5.92 18.08
C VAL A 16 1.60 -5.93 19.46
N SER A 17 0.83 -5.65 20.50
CA SER A 17 1.31 -5.71 21.88
C SER A 17 1.30 -7.17 22.34
N ARG A 18 2.48 -7.65 22.73
CA ARG A 18 2.69 -8.93 23.42
C ARG A 18 3.07 -8.60 24.85
N ASP A 19 2.18 -9.00 25.76
CA ASP A 19 2.33 -9.17 27.20
C ASP A 19 2.44 -7.95 28.15
N TYR A 20 1.88 -8.22 29.33
CA TYR A 20 1.60 -7.37 30.48
C TYR A 20 2.85 -6.84 31.19
N SER A 21 2.89 -5.55 31.52
CA SER A 21 3.29 -5.01 32.84
C SER A 21 3.33 -3.46 32.85
N LEU A 22 3.01 -2.90 34.02
CA LEU A 22 2.77 -1.48 34.30
C LEU A 22 4.03 -0.60 34.21
N SER A 23 3.98 0.53 33.49
CA SER A 23 4.52 1.86 33.90
C SER A 23 4.28 2.96 32.84
N LEU A 24 4.14 4.21 33.31
CA LEU A 24 3.65 5.43 32.63
C LEU A 24 4.51 5.95 31.44
N PRO A 25 3.92 6.74 30.51
CA PRO A 25 4.68 7.44 29.45
C PRO A 25 5.16 8.83 29.89
N ARG A 26 6.40 9.20 29.52
CA ARG A 26 6.90 10.59 29.49
C ARG A 26 6.71 11.17 28.09
N ILE A 27 6.11 12.36 28.00
CA ILE A 27 5.94 13.14 26.78
C ILE A 27 7.12 14.14 26.68
N PHE A 28 7.85 14.12 25.56
CA PHE A 28 8.75 15.22 25.17
C PHE A 28 8.12 15.95 23.97
N CYS A 29 8.04 17.28 24.07
CA CYS A 29 7.64 18.16 22.99
C CYS A 29 8.91 18.86 22.48
N VAL A 30 9.24 18.71 21.20
CA VAL A 30 10.32 19.47 20.53
C VAL A 30 9.74 20.10 19.27
N CYS A 31 9.54 21.42 19.32
CA CYS A 31 9.20 22.25 18.16
C CYS A 31 10.43 22.44 17.27
N SER A 32 10.35 22.04 16.00
CA SER A 32 11.37 22.32 14.97
C SER A 32 10.67 22.90 13.75
N CYS A 33 10.59 24.23 13.67
CA CYS A 33 10.10 24.94 12.48
C CYS A 33 11.31 25.41 11.66
N SER A 34 11.79 24.56 10.75
CA SER A 34 12.98 24.79 9.91
C SER A 34 12.67 25.24 8.48
N VAL A 35 11.42 25.61 8.17
CA VAL A 35 10.97 25.73 6.77
C VAL A 35 10.96 27.18 6.24
N CYS A 36 11.12 28.20 7.08
CA CYS A 36 11.06 29.60 6.62
C CYS A 36 12.43 30.27 6.37
N LEU A 37 13.55 29.67 6.77
CA LEU A 37 14.88 30.27 6.60
C LEU A 37 15.41 30.31 5.15
N PRO A 38 15.21 29.28 4.29
CA PRO A 38 15.83 29.26 2.96
C PRO A 38 15.22 30.26 1.97
N ALA A 39 13.93 30.55 2.09
CA ALA A 39 13.23 31.45 1.15
C ALA A 39 13.57 32.93 1.39
N CYS A 40 13.81 33.34 2.65
CA CYS A 40 14.24 34.71 2.96
C CYS A 40 15.71 34.97 2.59
N LEU A 41 16.59 33.98 2.72
CA LEU A 41 18.02 34.15 2.39
C LEU A 41 18.26 34.32 0.88
N MET A 42 17.45 33.67 0.04
CA MET A 42 17.55 33.75 -1.42
C MET A 42 17.08 35.10 -1.98
N LEU A 43 16.12 35.76 -1.32
CA LEU A 43 15.66 37.11 -1.70
C LEU A 43 16.68 38.20 -1.34
N LEU A 44 17.39 38.04 -0.22
CA LEU A 44 18.43 38.99 0.21
C LEU A 44 19.70 38.91 -0.64
N LEU A 45 20.13 37.71 -1.03
CA LEU A 45 21.31 37.55 -1.91
C LEU A 45 21.08 38.06 -3.34
N SER A 46 19.85 37.97 -3.85
CA SER A 46 19.47 38.52 -5.16
C SER A 46 19.54 40.06 -5.20
N CYS A 47 19.10 40.74 -4.14
CA CYS A 47 19.17 42.20 -4.03
C CYS A 47 20.61 42.73 -3.87
N CYS A 48 21.48 42.01 -3.16
CA CYS A 48 22.87 42.43 -2.94
C CYS A 48 23.74 42.31 -4.20
N ILE A 49 23.52 41.28 -5.03
CA ILE A 49 24.27 41.10 -6.29
C ILE A 49 23.86 42.18 -7.31
N TYR A 50 22.57 42.56 -7.33
CA TYR A 50 22.04 43.55 -8.28
C TYR A 50 22.56 44.97 -7.99
N THR A 51 22.71 45.34 -6.71
CA THR A 51 23.27 46.64 -6.31
C THR A 51 24.78 46.72 -6.50
N TYR A 52 25.50 45.62 -6.26
CA TYR A 52 26.94 45.56 -6.47
C TYR A 52 27.34 45.70 -7.96
N ILE A 53 26.63 45.03 -8.86
CA ILE A 53 26.87 45.14 -10.31
C ILE A 53 26.54 46.55 -10.81
N HIS A 54 25.45 47.17 -10.33
CA HIS A 54 25.03 48.48 -10.80
C HIS A 54 25.97 49.62 -10.36
N ILE A 55 26.63 49.50 -9.21
CA ILE A 55 27.55 50.54 -8.70
C ILE A 55 28.95 50.39 -9.30
N HIS A 56 29.44 49.16 -9.46
CA HIS A 56 30.80 48.91 -9.94
C HIS A 56 30.94 49.03 -11.46
N LEU A 57 29.89 48.70 -12.21
CA LEU A 57 29.87 48.83 -13.67
C LEU A 57 29.75 50.30 -14.12
N PHE A 58 29.03 51.12 -13.36
CA PHE A 58 28.75 52.52 -13.71
C PHE A 58 29.96 53.44 -13.49
N ASN A 59 30.81 53.15 -12.50
CA ASN A 59 31.99 53.97 -12.18
C ASN A 59 33.23 53.69 -13.05
N THR A 60 33.27 52.57 -13.78
CA THR A 60 34.51 52.11 -14.45
C THR A 60 34.53 52.41 -15.97
N LEU A 61 33.42 52.85 -16.58
CA LEU A 61 33.24 52.80 -18.05
C LEU A 61 33.01 54.17 -18.72
N ARG A 62 33.72 55.22 -18.28
CA ARG A 62 33.64 56.57 -18.84
C ARG A 62 34.57 56.75 -20.06
N GLY A 63 34.28 56.05 -21.15
CA GLY A 63 34.95 56.21 -22.46
C GLY A 63 33.92 56.15 -23.60
N THR A 64 34.02 57.06 -24.57
CA THR A 64 32.99 57.40 -25.57
C THR A 64 32.54 56.29 -26.53
N ARG A 65 33.16 55.11 -26.54
CA ARG A 65 32.64 53.92 -27.24
C ARG A 65 31.90 52.93 -26.34
N MET A 66 31.98 53.08 -25.01
CA MET A 66 31.26 52.24 -24.05
C MET A 66 29.88 52.76 -23.67
N SER A 67 29.53 53.99 -24.08
CA SER A 67 28.23 54.58 -23.77
C SER A 67 27.08 53.81 -24.38
N VAL A 68 27.19 53.44 -25.67
CA VAL A 68 26.14 52.70 -26.40
C VAL A 68 25.93 51.31 -25.80
N THR A 69 27.01 50.60 -25.47
CA THR A 69 26.96 49.28 -24.81
C THR A 69 26.24 49.36 -23.45
N LEU A 70 26.51 50.41 -22.67
CA LEU A 70 25.94 50.59 -21.35
C LEU A 70 24.46 50.98 -21.40
N GLU A 71 24.07 51.82 -22.37
CA GLU A 71 22.68 52.17 -22.64
C GLU A 71 21.84 50.95 -23.02
N VAL A 72 22.34 50.10 -23.92
CA VAL A 72 21.63 48.87 -24.31
C VAL A 72 21.50 47.91 -23.12
N ILE A 73 22.54 47.75 -22.30
CA ILE A 73 22.45 46.93 -21.07
C ILE A 73 21.39 47.51 -20.11
N ALA A 74 21.37 48.82 -19.89
CA ALA A 74 20.38 49.46 -19.02
C ALA A 74 18.94 49.29 -19.53
N GLN A 75 18.74 49.40 -20.86
CA GLN A 75 17.45 49.14 -21.50
C GLN A 75 17.03 47.67 -21.33
N SER A 76 17.93 46.71 -21.58
CA SER A 76 17.67 45.28 -21.39
C SER A 76 17.31 44.95 -19.94
N LEU A 77 17.99 45.56 -18.96
CA LEU A 77 17.64 45.37 -17.54
C LEU A 77 16.26 45.94 -17.20
N THR A 78 15.84 47.02 -17.87
CA THR A 78 14.49 47.59 -17.71
C THR A 78 13.43 46.64 -18.29
N LEU A 79 13.68 46.09 -19.49
CA LEU A 79 12.82 45.07 -20.10
C LEU A 79 12.68 43.82 -19.20
N LEU A 80 13.77 43.34 -18.61
CA LEU A 80 13.72 42.20 -17.68
C LEU A 80 12.88 42.48 -16.43
N ARG A 81 12.91 43.72 -15.92
CA ARG A 81 12.05 44.11 -14.78
C ARG A 81 10.58 44.11 -15.17
N GLN A 82 10.25 44.64 -16.35
CA GLN A 82 8.88 44.65 -16.86
C GLN A 82 8.38 43.22 -17.14
N ALA A 83 9.19 42.40 -17.83
CA ALA A 83 8.89 40.98 -18.08
C ALA A 83 8.58 40.23 -16.78
N ARG A 84 9.35 40.49 -15.72
CA ARG A 84 9.12 39.88 -14.41
C ARG A 84 7.81 40.33 -13.75
N VAL A 85 7.43 41.59 -13.89
CA VAL A 85 6.15 42.09 -13.34
C VAL A 85 4.97 41.42 -14.05
N LEU A 86 5.02 41.30 -15.38
CA LEU A 86 4.00 40.63 -16.19
C LEU A 86 3.89 39.13 -15.86
N ASP A 87 5.04 38.47 -15.73
CA ASP A 87 5.14 37.06 -15.36
C ASP A 87 4.51 36.77 -13.99
N LEU A 88 4.75 37.66 -13.01
CA LEU A 88 4.12 37.57 -11.69
C LEU A 88 2.62 37.89 -11.70
N ALA A 89 2.17 38.75 -12.62
CA ALA A 89 0.75 39.05 -12.84
C ALA A 89 0.02 37.89 -13.55
N GLY A 90 0.75 36.91 -14.10
CA GLY A 90 0.19 35.78 -14.83
C GLY A 90 -0.02 36.04 -16.32
N ASP A 91 0.42 37.19 -16.82
CA ASP A 91 0.37 37.55 -18.23
C ASP A 91 1.58 36.94 -18.96
N THR A 92 1.48 35.64 -19.27
CA THR A 92 2.63 34.85 -19.70
C THR A 92 3.09 35.18 -21.12
N GLY A 93 2.17 35.59 -22.00
CA GLY A 93 2.48 35.95 -23.39
C GLY A 93 3.35 37.20 -23.46
N ASP A 94 2.87 38.31 -22.88
CA ASP A 94 3.59 39.58 -22.86
C ASP A 94 4.91 39.47 -22.07
N ALA A 95 4.92 38.67 -21.00
CA ALA A 95 6.14 38.37 -20.27
C ALA A 95 7.18 37.65 -21.13
N ALA A 96 6.76 36.63 -21.90
CA ALA A 96 7.66 35.88 -22.79
C ALA A 96 8.24 36.77 -23.89
N GLU A 97 7.44 37.65 -24.47
CA GLU A 97 7.91 38.62 -25.47
C GLU A 97 8.98 39.55 -24.88
N MET A 98 8.74 40.13 -23.70
CA MET A 98 9.67 41.04 -23.03
C MET A 98 10.97 40.34 -22.58
N TYR A 99 10.89 39.09 -22.10
CA TYR A 99 12.08 38.28 -21.82
C TYR A 99 12.88 37.98 -23.10
N GLY A 100 12.19 37.67 -24.21
CA GLY A 100 12.82 37.43 -25.51
C GLY A 100 13.53 38.66 -26.06
N ALA A 101 12.90 39.84 -26.00
CA ALA A 101 13.49 41.10 -26.43
C ALA A 101 14.74 41.46 -25.61
N ALA A 102 14.68 41.33 -24.29
CA ALA A 102 15.83 41.57 -23.42
C ALA A 102 16.99 40.60 -23.69
N LYS A 103 16.69 39.31 -23.94
CA LYS A 103 17.68 38.30 -24.31
C LYS A 103 18.43 38.71 -25.58
N THR A 104 17.70 38.98 -26.67
CA THR A 104 18.28 39.36 -27.97
C THR A 104 19.18 40.58 -27.83
N ALA A 105 18.74 41.60 -27.09
CA ALA A 105 19.53 42.81 -26.86
C ALA A 105 20.83 42.52 -26.06
N LEU A 106 20.78 41.64 -25.06
CA LEU A 106 21.97 41.24 -24.30
C LEU A 106 22.94 40.41 -25.16
N GLU A 107 22.44 39.50 -26.00
CA GLU A 107 23.25 38.72 -26.94
C GLU A 107 23.99 39.62 -27.93
N CYS A 108 23.32 40.63 -28.49
CA CYS A 108 23.94 41.60 -29.40
C CYS A 108 25.10 42.37 -28.75
N VAL A 109 25.01 42.67 -27.45
CA VAL A 109 26.05 43.46 -26.75
C VAL A 109 27.21 42.59 -26.26
N THR A 110 26.99 41.30 -26.06
CA THR A 110 27.97 40.40 -25.44
C THR A 110 29.35 40.36 -26.13
N PRO A 111 29.47 40.35 -27.47
CA PRO A 111 30.77 40.36 -28.16
C PRO A 111 31.62 41.61 -27.90
N TYR A 112 31.00 42.70 -27.45
CA TYR A 112 31.67 43.99 -27.21
C TYR A 112 32.08 44.18 -25.74
N LEU A 113 31.77 43.23 -24.87
CA LEU A 113 32.09 43.31 -23.45
C LEU A 113 33.44 42.68 -23.12
N PRO A 114 34.18 43.22 -22.13
CA PRO A 114 35.30 42.50 -21.54
C PRO A 114 34.86 41.12 -21.04
N ARG A 115 35.76 40.14 -21.14
CA ARG A 115 35.47 38.71 -20.91
C ARG A 115 34.71 38.44 -19.60
N ASP A 116 35.10 39.09 -18.52
CA ASP A 116 34.47 38.90 -17.20
C ASP A 116 33.01 39.33 -17.19
N TYR A 117 32.68 40.45 -17.85
CA TYR A 117 31.31 40.94 -17.98
C TYR A 117 30.50 40.14 -19.00
N ALA A 118 31.13 39.71 -20.10
CA ALA A 118 30.49 38.83 -21.08
C ALA A 118 30.04 37.51 -20.44
N ASN A 119 30.85 36.92 -19.56
CA ASN A 119 30.49 35.71 -18.81
C ASN A 119 29.25 35.93 -17.91
N VAL A 120 29.18 37.08 -17.23
CA VAL A 120 28.02 37.44 -16.40
C VAL A 120 26.76 37.63 -17.26
N VAL A 121 26.88 38.28 -18.42
CA VAL A 121 25.75 38.47 -19.34
C VAL A 121 25.29 37.12 -19.92
N HIS A 122 26.19 36.25 -20.34
CA HIS A 122 25.87 34.88 -20.77
C HIS A 122 25.13 34.08 -19.70
N HIS A 123 25.59 34.13 -18.45
CA HIS A 123 24.91 33.45 -17.36
C HIS A 123 23.46 33.97 -17.17
N ASN A 124 23.23 35.27 -17.35
CA ASN A 124 21.88 35.83 -17.29
C ASN A 124 21.03 35.42 -18.49
N ILE A 125 21.60 35.37 -19.69
CA ILE A 125 20.94 34.86 -20.91
C ILE A 125 20.43 33.43 -20.68
N GLU A 126 21.28 32.54 -20.14
CA GLU A 126 20.85 31.16 -19.81
C GLU A 126 19.68 31.12 -18.82
N ARG A 127 19.65 32.02 -17.84
CA ARG A 127 18.54 32.10 -16.88
C ARG A 127 17.26 32.59 -17.55
N ILE A 128 17.35 33.52 -18.50
CA ILE A 128 16.21 33.99 -19.29
C ILE A 128 15.69 32.83 -20.15
N ASP A 129 16.57 32.07 -20.81
CA ASP A 129 16.19 30.90 -21.62
C ASP A 129 15.45 29.81 -20.84
N ARG A 130 15.95 29.50 -19.63
CA ARG A 130 15.25 28.57 -18.72
C ARG A 130 13.86 29.09 -18.36
N ARG A 131 13.70 30.40 -18.16
CA ARG A 131 12.41 30.99 -17.81
C ARG A 131 11.43 30.98 -18.99
N LEU A 132 11.89 31.36 -20.19
CA LEU A 132 11.11 31.29 -21.43
C LEU A 132 10.61 29.88 -21.69
N SER A 133 11.48 28.87 -21.54
CA SER A 133 11.11 27.46 -21.71
C SER A 133 9.98 27.03 -20.76
N LEU A 134 10.01 27.48 -19.49
CA LEU A 134 8.95 27.18 -18.52
C LEU A 134 7.62 27.85 -18.88
N ILE A 135 7.66 29.09 -19.39
CA ILE A 135 6.47 29.81 -19.83
C ILE A 135 5.82 29.08 -21.01
N THR A 136 6.60 28.76 -22.05
CA THR A 136 6.11 28.03 -23.23
C THR A 136 5.56 26.64 -22.88
N CYS A 137 6.19 25.92 -21.96
CA CYS A 137 5.66 24.63 -21.47
C CYS A 137 4.31 24.80 -20.76
N LYS A 138 4.13 25.85 -19.96
CA LYS A 138 2.87 26.12 -19.25
C LYS A 138 1.74 26.47 -20.23
N GLU A 139 2.03 27.25 -21.25
CA GLU A 139 1.06 27.60 -22.31
C GLU A 139 0.61 26.35 -23.07
N ARG A 140 1.55 25.52 -23.54
CA ARG A 140 1.21 24.24 -24.18
C ARG A 140 0.36 23.32 -23.30
N LEU A 141 0.64 23.27 -22.00
CA LEU A 141 -0.17 22.47 -21.06
C LEU A 141 -1.59 23.06 -20.90
N ASN A 142 -1.74 24.37 -20.96
CA ASN A 142 -3.05 25.02 -20.90
C ASN A 142 -3.84 24.82 -22.20
N GLU A 143 -3.19 24.89 -23.35
CA GLU A 143 -3.78 24.55 -24.67
C GLU A 143 -4.21 23.08 -24.72
N GLN A 144 -3.34 22.16 -24.29
CA GLN A 144 -3.69 20.74 -24.20
C GLN A 144 -4.84 20.48 -23.21
N LYS A 145 -4.91 21.22 -22.09
CA LYS A 145 -6.06 21.13 -21.17
C LYS A 145 -7.36 21.61 -21.81
N ALA A 146 -7.31 22.55 -22.75
CA ALA A 146 -8.49 23.00 -23.48
C ALA A 146 -8.95 21.98 -24.54
N GLU A 147 -8.03 21.15 -25.06
CA GLU A 147 -8.32 20.11 -26.06
C GLU A 147 -8.67 18.74 -25.47
N LEU A 148 -8.34 18.49 -24.21
CA LEU A 148 -8.69 17.23 -23.56
C LEU A 148 -10.21 17.17 -23.33
N PRO A 149 -10.91 16.14 -23.86
CA PRO A 149 -12.33 15.97 -23.59
C PRO A 149 -12.53 15.90 -22.08
N LEU A 150 -13.26 16.87 -21.54
CA LEU A 150 -13.77 16.84 -20.18
C LEU A 150 -14.82 15.74 -20.13
N PHE A 151 -14.37 14.48 -19.98
CA PHE A 151 -15.27 13.45 -19.53
C PHE A 151 -15.73 13.88 -18.14
N PRO A 152 -17.02 14.17 -17.91
CA PRO A 152 -17.51 14.30 -16.56
C PRO A 152 -17.33 12.91 -15.93
N ILE A 153 -16.21 12.72 -15.25
CA ILE A 153 -16.01 11.57 -14.37
C ILE A 153 -16.94 11.86 -13.19
N GLU A 154 -18.21 11.57 -13.38
CA GLU A 154 -19.15 11.49 -12.29
C GLU A 154 -18.72 10.26 -11.48
N TYR A 155 -17.87 10.52 -10.47
CA TYR A 155 -17.50 9.51 -9.51
C TYR A 155 -18.78 9.16 -8.76
N VAL A 156 -19.50 8.15 -9.24
CA VAL A 156 -20.60 7.54 -8.49
C VAL A 156 -19.92 6.68 -7.44
N PRO A 157 -19.85 7.12 -6.16
CA PRO A 157 -19.26 6.31 -5.13
C PRO A 157 -20.12 5.05 -5.07
N ARG A 158 -19.54 3.89 -5.39
CA ARG A 158 -20.26 2.64 -5.19
C ARG A 158 -20.55 2.54 -3.71
N GLN A 159 -21.82 2.72 -3.32
CA GLN A 159 -22.21 2.67 -1.93
C GLN A 159 -21.74 1.34 -1.37
N VAL A 160 -20.78 1.40 -0.45
CA VAL A 160 -20.32 0.19 0.22
C VAL A 160 -21.51 -0.27 1.07
N PRO A 161 -21.97 -1.53 0.93
CA PRO A 161 -23.12 -2.01 1.69
C PRO A 161 -22.89 -1.71 3.18
N GLY A 162 -23.80 -0.94 3.78
CA GLY A 162 -23.76 -0.58 5.20
C GLY A 162 -24.09 -1.77 6.08
N GLU A 163 -23.32 -2.85 5.98
CA GLU A 163 -23.47 -4.03 6.79
C GLU A 163 -23.02 -3.68 8.22
N LYS A 164 -23.95 -3.70 9.18
CA LYS A 164 -23.60 -3.57 10.61
C LYS A 164 -22.79 -4.78 11.03
N ILE A 165 -21.48 -4.63 11.09
CA ILE A 165 -20.56 -5.68 11.49
C ILE A 165 -20.57 -5.79 13.02
N SER A 166 -21.15 -6.86 13.54
CA SER A 166 -21.05 -7.23 14.95
C SER A 166 -20.03 -8.35 15.11
N VAL A 167 -18.95 -8.09 15.85
CA VAL A 167 -17.93 -9.08 16.18
C VAL A 167 -18.38 -9.83 17.44
N PRO A 168 -18.42 -11.17 17.45
CA PRO A 168 -18.81 -11.93 18.63
C PRO A 168 -17.95 -11.59 19.86
N ILE A 169 -18.59 -11.47 21.02
CA ILE A 169 -17.88 -11.20 22.29
C ILE A 169 -17.01 -12.41 22.66
N GLU A 170 -17.54 -13.63 22.51
CA GLU A 170 -16.83 -14.86 22.84
C GLU A 170 -15.64 -15.11 21.89
N PRO A 171 -14.40 -15.24 22.41
CA PRO A 171 -13.20 -15.40 21.58
C PRO A 171 -13.26 -16.59 20.62
N MET A 172 -13.89 -17.69 21.04
CA MET A 172 -14.04 -18.90 20.23
C MET A 172 -14.87 -18.64 18.97
N LEU A 173 -15.97 -17.90 19.12
CA LEU A 173 -16.87 -17.55 18.02
C LEU A 173 -16.24 -16.50 17.08
N ARG A 174 -15.29 -15.69 17.56
CA ARG A 174 -14.56 -14.73 16.70
C ARG A 174 -13.77 -15.41 15.59
N VAL A 175 -13.21 -16.60 15.85
CA VAL A 175 -12.46 -17.33 14.82
C VAL A 175 -13.41 -17.82 13.72
N PHE A 176 -14.54 -18.42 14.07
CA PHE A 176 -15.55 -18.83 13.08
C PHE A 176 -16.10 -17.63 12.30
N TRP A 177 -16.37 -16.53 13.01
CA TRP A 177 -16.78 -15.27 12.39
C TRP A 177 -15.72 -14.77 11.39
N LEU A 178 -14.45 -14.74 11.76
CA LEU A 178 -13.35 -14.36 10.88
C LEU A 178 -13.27 -15.26 9.65
N MET A 179 -13.35 -16.57 9.84
CA MET A 179 -13.32 -17.55 8.74
C MET A 179 -14.46 -17.30 7.75
N ARG A 180 -15.68 -17.02 8.25
CA ARG A 180 -16.82 -16.63 7.42
C ARG A 180 -16.57 -15.32 6.68
N ARG A 181 -16.01 -14.29 7.33
CA ARG A 181 -15.71 -13.01 6.67
C ARG A 181 -14.64 -13.16 5.59
N LEU A 182 -13.60 -13.96 5.83
CA LEU A 182 -12.59 -14.29 4.81
C LEU A 182 -13.24 -14.99 3.62
N GLN A 183 -14.09 -15.99 3.86
CA GLN A 183 -14.82 -16.71 2.82
C GLN A 183 -15.68 -15.77 1.96
N VAL A 184 -16.49 -14.90 2.58
CA VAL A 184 -17.33 -13.94 1.86
C VAL A 184 -16.48 -12.94 1.08
N SER A 185 -15.38 -12.46 1.66
CA SER A 185 -14.46 -11.54 0.97
C SER A 185 -13.87 -12.15 -0.30
N MET A 186 -13.55 -13.45 -0.29
CA MET A 186 -13.08 -14.16 -1.48
C MET A 186 -14.20 -14.34 -2.51
N ARG A 187 -15.44 -14.62 -2.10
CA ARG A 187 -16.54 -14.87 -3.05
C ARG A 187 -17.02 -13.61 -3.77
N GLN A 188 -17.21 -12.52 -3.02
CA GLN A 188 -17.91 -11.33 -3.51
C GLN A 188 -17.34 -10.00 -3.00
N GLY A 189 -16.29 -10.04 -2.16
CA GLY A 189 -15.82 -8.87 -1.43
C GLY A 189 -16.64 -8.65 -0.14
N ALA A 190 -15.95 -8.27 0.94
CA ALA A 190 -16.59 -8.06 2.23
C ALA A 190 -15.70 -7.25 3.17
N PHE A 191 -16.33 -6.64 4.17
CA PHE A 191 -15.60 -6.15 5.33
C PHE A 191 -15.09 -7.31 6.18
N VAL A 192 -13.77 -7.42 6.34
CA VAL A 192 -13.14 -8.39 7.24
C VAL A 192 -12.97 -7.83 8.66
N SER A 193 -13.05 -6.50 8.79
CA SER A 193 -13.15 -5.75 10.05
C SER A 193 -14.02 -4.50 9.83
N PRO A 194 -14.45 -3.79 10.89
CA PRO A 194 -15.23 -2.55 10.74
C PRO A 194 -14.60 -1.47 9.85
N HIS A 195 -13.27 -1.52 9.67
CA HIS A 195 -12.51 -0.51 8.94
C HIS A 195 -11.76 -1.09 7.72
N LEU A 196 -11.98 -2.36 7.38
CA LEU A 196 -11.26 -3.00 6.28
C LEU A 196 -12.21 -3.76 5.36
N TYR A 197 -12.55 -3.13 4.24
CA TYR A 197 -13.21 -3.79 3.11
C TYR A 197 -12.16 -4.41 2.19
N VAL A 198 -12.31 -5.70 1.89
CA VAL A 198 -11.45 -6.41 0.94
C VAL A 198 -12.32 -6.81 -0.25
N ALA A 199 -12.05 -6.16 -1.38
CA ALA A 199 -12.76 -6.43 -2.62
C ALA A 199 -12.38 -7.80 -3.20
N LYS A 200 -13.29 -8.42 -3.96
CA LYS A 200 -13.04 -9.72 -4.61
C LYS A 200 -11.81 -9.67 -5.52
N GLU A 201 -11.64 -8.54 -6.20
CA GLU A 201 -10.56 -8.27 -7.15
C GLU A 201 -9.18 -8.34 -6.50
N VAL A 202 -9.09 -8.09 -5.19
CA VAL A 202 -7.85 -8.25 -4.42
C VAL A 202 -7.40 -9.71 -4.40
N TRP A 203 -8.34 -10.66 -4.32
CA TRP A 203 -8.03 -12.08 -4.32
C TRP A 203 -7.70 -12.60 -5.73
N TYR A 204 -8.41 -12.12 -6.75
CA TYR A 204 -8.31 -12.59 -8.14
C TYR A 204 -7.46 -11.67 -9.04
N GLN A 205 -6.33 -11.18 -8.54
CA GLN A 205 -5.44 -10.34 -9.33
C GLN A 205 -4.65 -11.15 -10.36
N ASN A 206 -4.50 -10.62 -11.58
CA ASN A 206 -3.54 -11.13 -12.56
C ASN A 206 -2.13 -11.10 -11.97
N GLY A 207 -1.44 -12.25 -11.99
CA GLY A 207 -0.12 -12.42 -11.38
C GLY A 207 -0.11 -12.39 -9.85
N GLY A 208 -1.25 -12.42 -9.15
CA GLY A 208 -1.29 -12.42 -7.67
C GLY A 208 -0.55 -13.61 -7.05
N GLY A 209 -0.45 -14.72 -7.79
CA GLY A 209 0.30 -15.90 -7.38
C GLY A 209 1.81 -15.69 -7.24
N SER A 210 2.40 -14.59 -7.74
CA SER A 210 3.83 -14.30 -7.52
C SER A 210 4.11 -13.67 -6.15
N VAL A 211 3.10 -13.07 -5.51
CA VAL A 211 3.22 -12.43 -4.20
C VAL A 211 2.82 -13.37 -3.07
N VAL A 212 1.93 -14.32 -3.34
CA VAL A 212 1.56 -15.34 -2.37
C VAL A 212 2.60 -16.45 -2.34
N SER A 213 3.29 -16.60 -1.22
CA SER A 213 4.30 -17.65 -1.02
C SER A 213 3.67 -19.01 -0.76
N HIS A 214 4.39 -20.09 -1.12
CA HIS A 214 4.05 -21.47 -0.78
C HIS A 214 2.65 -21.95 -1.20
N ILE A 215 2.09 -21.43 -2.31
CA ILE A 215 0.74 -21.77 -2.79
C ILE A 215 0.51 -23.29 -2.86
N GLY A 216 1.45 -24.04 -3.43
CA GLY A 216 1.33 -25.50 -3.57
C GLY A 216 1.24 -26.23 -2.23
N ILE A 217 1.95 -25.75 -1.20
CA ILE A 217 1.93 -26.32 0.16
C ILE A 217 0.59 -26.01 0.82
N LYS A 218 0.13 -24.76 0.72
CA LYS A 218 -1.16 -24.31 1.28
C LYS A 218 -2.35 -25.04 0.65
N ILE A 219 -2.35 -25.23 -0.67
CA ILE A 219 -3.36 -26.06 -1.36
C ILE A 219 -3.39 -27.47 -0.76
N ARG A 220 -2.23 -28.14 -0.63
CA ARG A 220 -2.16 -29.49 -0.02
C ARG A 220 -2.76 -29.53 1.38
N TYR A 221 -2.37 -28.57 2.21
CA TYR A 221 -2.87 -28.47 3.57
C TYR A 221 -4.40 -28.30 3.60
N LEU A 222 -4.93 -27.35 2.82
CA LEU A 222 -6.37 -27.06 2.75
C LEU A 222 -7.16 -28.27 2.22
N THR A 223 -6.67 -28.94 1.18
CA THR A 223 -7.27 -30.18 0.67
C THR A 223 -7.30 -31.27 1.73
N SER A 224 -6.18 -31.50 2.44
CA SER A 224 -6.12 -32.48 3.53
C SER A 224 -7.04 -32.12 4.69
N LEU A 225 -7.16 -30.83 5.01
CA LEU A 225 -8.06 -30.32 6.05
C LEU A 225 -9.53 -30.58 5.68
N CYS A 226 -9.94 -30.28 4.45
CA CYS A 226 -11.29 -30.60 3.96
C CYS A 226 -11.59 -32.11 4.04
N ASN A 227 -10.66 -32.95 3.60
CA ASN A 227 -10.84 -34.41 3.68
C ASN A 227 -10.99 -34.92 5.12
N ALA A 228 -10.34 -34.27 6.08
CA ALA A 228 -10.47 -34.60 7.49
C ALA A 228 -11.82 -34.15 8.05
N MET A 229 -12.30 -32.96 7.66
CA MET A 229 -13.61 -32.47 8.06
C MET A 229 -14.76 -33.30 7.48
N GLU A 230 -14.57 -33.91 6.31
CA GLU A 230 -15.56 -34.82 5.73
C GLU A 230 -15.82 -36.05 6.62
N GLN A 231 -14.84 -36.49 7.41
CA GLN A 231 -15.05 -37.57 8.39
C GLN A 231 -15.94 -37.14 9.56
N LEU A 232 -16.01 -35.85 9.89
CA LEU A 232 -16.90 -35.35 10.94
C LEU A 232 -18.35 -35.33 10.47
N ARG A 233 -18.58 -35.19 9.16
CA ARG A 233 -19.93 -35.18 8.56
C ARG A 233 -20.60 -36.55 8.58
N THR A 234 -19.85 -37.63 8.77
CA THR A 234 -20.43 -38.98 8.90
C THR A 234 -21.15 -39.19 10.24
N VAL A 235 -20.94 -38.30 11.21
CA VAL A 235 -21.67 -38.30 12.47
C VAL A 235 -23.09 -37.76 12.21
N GLY A 236 -24.02 -38.68 11.96
CA GLY A 236 -25.40 -38.36 11.58
C GLY A 236 -26.22 -37.69 12.68
N HIS A 237 -25.93 -37.96 13.95
CA HIS A 237 -26.67 -37.40 15.08
C HIS A 237 -25.72 -37.02 16.24
N LEU A 238 -25.86 -35.79 16.76
CA LEU A 238 -24.99 -35.27 17.84
C LEU A 238 -25.30 -35.87 19.23
N SER A 239 -26.36 -36.67 19.36
CA SER A 239 -26.66 -37.41 20.58
C SER A 239 -25.73 -38.60 20.81
N ASP A 240 -25.04 -39.10 19.78
CA ASP A 240 -23.99 -40.12 19.95
C ASP A 240 -22.72 -39.45 20.49
N ILE A 241 -22.74 -39.12 21.78
CA ILE A 241 -21.68 -38.35 22.45
C ILE A 241 -20.33 -39.08 22.34
N ASP A 242 -20.32 -40.40 22.52
CA ASP A 242 -19.10 -41.22 22.42
C ASP A 242 -18.58 -41.28 20.97
N GLY A 243 -19.48 -41.41 20.00
CA GLY A 243 -19.14 -41.32 18.58
C GLY A 243 -18.52 -39.97 18.21
N VAL A 244 -19.16 -38.88 18.62
CA VAL A 244 -18.67 -37.50 18.42
C VAL A 244 -17.28 -37.35 19.02
N LEU A 245 -17.09 -37.73 20.29
CA LEU A 245 -15.82 -37.59 21.00
C LEU A 245 -14.70 -38.36 20.29
N ARG A 246 -14.98 -39.60 19.87
CA ARG A 246 -14.02 -40.44 19.14
C ARG A 246 -13.61 -39.83 17.80
N VAL A 247 -14.57 -39.38 16.99
CA VAL A 247 -14.27 -38.77 15.68
C VAL A 247 -13.54 -37.44 15.87
N LEU A 248 -13.92 -36.63 16.85
CA LEU A 248 -13.25 -35.36 17.14
C LEU A 248 -11.81 -35.55 17.62
N ARG A 249 -11.53 -36.56 18.47
CA ARG A 249 -10.16 -36.91 18.88
C ARG A 249 -9.30 -37.34 17.69
N ASN A 250 -9.86 -38.12 16.77
CA ASN A 250 -9.16 -38.53 15.55
C ASN A 250 -8.86 -37.34 14.63
N TYR A 251 -9.85 -36.47 14.44
CA TYR A 251 -9.68 -35.23 13.68
C TYR A 251 -8.60 -34.33 14.30
N PHE A 252 -8.64 -34.14 15.62
CA PHE A 252 -7.69 -33.30 16.34
C PHE A 252 -6.23 -33.76 16.13
N LYS A 253 -5.96 -35.06 16.33
CA LYS A 253 -4.63 -35.64 16.06
C LYS A 253 -4.17 -35.38 14.63
N LEU A 254 -5.08 -35.56 13.66
CA LEU A 254 -4.76 -35.34 12.25
C LEU A 254 -4.46 -33.87 11.94
N VAL A 255 -5.23 -32.92 12.48
CA VAL A 255 -4.99 -31.48 12.28
C VAL A 255 -3.69 -31.01 12.91
N GLU A 256 -3.35 -31.54 14.09
CA GLU A 256 -2.07 -31.28 14.75
C GLU A 256 -0.90 -31.74 13.86
N GLU A 257 -0.97 -32.96 13.32
CA GLU A 257 0.04 -33.47 12.38
C GLU A 257 0.12 -32.64 11.08
N LEU A 258 -1.02 -32.25 10.51
CA LEU A 258 -1.07 -31.44 9.29
C LEU A 258 -0.47 -30.04 9.52
N THR A 259 -0.82 -29.42 10.64
CA THR A 259 -0.32 -28.08 11.00
C THR A 259 1.16 -28.12 11.30
N GLY A 260 1.66 -29.17 11.97
CA GLY A 260 3.09 -29.38 12.17
C GLY A 260 3.86 -29.51 10.84
N LYS A 261 3.33 -30.29 9.89
CA LYS A 261 3.91 -30.41 8.53
C LYS A 261 3.90 -29.09 7.78
N LEU A 262 2.80 -28.34 7.84
CA LEU A 262 2.69 -27.02 7.23
C LEU A 262 3.76 -26.06 7.77
N ALA A 263 3.91 -26.00 9.10
CA ALA A 263 4.88 -25.13 9.76
C ALA A 263 6.33 -25.47 9.35
N MET A 264 6.66 -26.76 9.26
CA MET A 264 7.97 -27.22 8.77
C MET A 264 8.19 -26.87 7.29
N GLU A 265 7.19 -27.07 6.42
CA GLU A 265 7.33 -26.81 4.98
C GLU A 265 7.38 -25.31 4.61
N ILE A 266 6.75 -24.44 5.41
CA ILE A 266 6.81 -22.97 5.21
C ILE A 266 8.10 -22.39 5.81
N GLY A 267 8.84 -23.15 6.63
CA GLY A 267 10.05 -22.65 7.30
C GLY A 267 9.73 -21.69 8.44
N LEU A 268 8.57 -21.82 9.09
CA LEU A 268 8.22 -21.02 10.29
C LEU A 268 8.98 -21.47 11.54
N TYR A 269 9.68 -22.60 11.47
CA TYR A 269 10.62 -23.05 12.49
C TYR A 269 12.05 -22.87 11.96
N ASP A 270 12.71 -21.80 12.40
CA ASP A 270 14.16 -21.65 12.34
C ASP A 270 14.80 -22.59 13.38
N GLY A 271 14.67 -23.89 13.14
CA GLY A 271 14.98 -24.92 14.11
C GLY A 271 16.32 -25.60 13.84
N ALA A 272 17.41 -24.95 14.23
CA ALA A 272 18.76 -25.51 14.30
C ALA A 272 18.93 -26.68 15.30
N GLY A 273 17.88 -27.44 15.62
CA GLY A 273 17.95 -28.45 16.69
C GLY A 273 16.91 -29.57 16.68
N LEU A 274 15.98 -29.63 15.72
CA LEU A 274 14.99 -30.72 15.72
C LEU A 274 15.53 -31.96 14.99
N GLN A 275 16.14 -32.86 15.77
CA GLN A 275 16.53 -34.20 15.33
C GLN A 275 15.34 -34.88 14.61
N LYS A 276 15.51 -35.17 13.32
CA LYS A 276 14.57 -35.95 12.50
C LYS A 276 14.30 -37.32 13.15
N SER A 277 13.22 -37.44 13.91
CA SER A 277 12.77 -38.74 14.42
C SER A 277 12.30 -39.61 13.25
N LYS A 278 12.98 -40.74 13.02
CA LYS A 278 12.73 -41.74 11.95
C LYS A 278 11.39 -42.51 12.06
N GLY A 279 10.43 -42.07 12.85
CA GLY A 279 9.17 -42.78 13.13
C GLY A 279 7.97 -42.23 12.35
N GLY A 280 7.78 -42.62 11.09
CA GLY A 280 6.71 -42.06 10.25
C GLY A 280 6.13 -42.99 9.19
N ARG A 281 5.85 -44.26 9.51
CA ARG A 281 5.17 -45.19 8.57
C ARG A 281 3.64 -45.19 8.66
N SER A 282 3.03 -44.67 9.73
CA SER A 282 1.59 -44.85 9.99
C SER A 282 0.65 -43.94 9.18
N VAL A 283 1.08 -42.73 8.82
CA VAL A 283 0.19 -41.72 8.19
C VAL A 283 0.05 -41.89 6.66
N ARG A 284 0.72 -42.89 6.07
CA ARG A 284 0.73 -43.10 4.62
C ARG A 284 -0.61 -43.60 4.07
N SER A 285 -1.45 -44.24 4.89
CA SER A 285 -2.72 -44.86 4.45
C SER A 285 -3.86 -43.84 4.27
N LEU A 286 -3.99 -42.85 5.15
CA LEU A 286 -5.04 -41.81 5.04
C LEU A 286 -4.79 -40.86 3.86
N PHE A 287 -3.52 -40.65 3.49
CA PHE A 287 -3.17 -39.95 2.26
C PHE A 287 -3.58 -40.71 0.98
N GLN A 288 -3.90 -42.02 1.03
CA GLN A 288 -4.24 -42.79 -0.17
C GLN A 288 -5.65 -42.51 -0.71
N ARG A 289 -6.62 -42.18 0.15
CA ARG A 289 -7.99 -41.87 -0.29
C ARG A 289 -8.07 -40.50 -0.98
N GLY A 290 -7.35 -39.51 -0.45
CA GLY A 290 -7.14 -38.23 -1.13
C GLY A 290 -6.26 -38.35 -2.39
N ARG A 291 -5.39 -39.37 -2.49
CA ARG A 291 -4.41 -39.50 -3.59
C ARG A 291 -4.99 -39.70 -4.98
N ARG A 292 -6.20 -40.25 -5.16
CA ARG A 292 -6.76 -40.41 -6.52
C ARG A 292 -7.19 -39.08 -7.11
N ALA A 293 -7.89 -38.26 -6.32
CA ALA A 293 -8.11 -36.86 -6.66
C ALA A 293 -6.75 -36.15 -6.74
N PHE A 294 -5.87 -36.30 -5.76
CA PHE A 294 -4.59 -35.59 -5.75
C PHE A 294 -3.64 -35.93 -6.92
N ARG A 295 -3.70 -37.13 -7.51
CA ARG A 295 -2.83 -37.53 -8.63
C ARG A 295 -3.14 -36.79 -9.91
N SER A 296 -4.40 -36.68 -10.31
CA SER A 296 -4.77 -35.88 -11.50
C SER A 296 -4.55 -34.38 -11.28
N TRP A 297 -4.41 -33.94 -10.03
CA TRP A 297 -4.15 -32.54 -9.68
C TRP A 297 -2.66 -32.22 -9.55
N ARG A 298 -1.80 -33.21 -9.33
CA ARG A 298 -0.34 -33.02 -9.25
C ARG A 298 0.25 -32.54 -10.58
N GLU A 299 -0.44 -32.83 -11.68
CA GLU A 299 -0.06 -32.41 -13.04
C GLU A 299 -0.46 -30.95 -13.32
N LYS A 300 -1.44 -30.40 -12.60
CA LYS A 300 -1.82 -28.99 -12.74
C LYS A 300 -0.86 -28.13 -11.92
N LYS A 301 -0.19 -27.19 -12.60
CA LYS A 301 0.64 -26.16 -11.95
C LYS A 301 -0.21 -25.44 -10.89
N PRO A 302 0.28 -25.30 -9.64
CA PRO A 302 -0.48 -24.64 -8.58
C PRO A 302 -0.85 -23.22 -9.04
N SER A 303 -2.15 -22.92 -9.08
CA SER A 303 -2.69 -21.63 -9.49
C SER A 303 -3.31 -20.89 -8.30
N MET A 304 -3.33 -19.56 -8.38
CA MET A 304 -3.99 -18.71 -7.38
C MET A 304 -5.49 -19.02 -7.28
N GLU A 305 -6.14 -19.26 -8.41
CA GLU A 305 -7.56 -19.62 -8.46
C GLU A 305 -7.84 -20.92 -7.70
N LEU A 306 -7.01 -21.95 -7.91
CA LEU A 306 -7.14 -23.21 -7.19
C LEU A 306 -6.93 -23.04 -5.68
N TYR A 307 -5.98 -22.19 -5.29
CA TYR A 307 -5.77 -21.85 -3.90
C TYR A 307 -7.00 -21.22 -3.25
N ILE A 308 -7.62 -20.25 -3.93
CA ILE A 308 -8.83 -19.60 -3.42
C ILE A 308 -9.99 -20.59 -3.32
N ILE A 309 -10.17 -21.48 -4.30
CA ILE A 309 -11.21 -22.52 -4.26
C ILE A 309 -11.06 -23.40 -3.02
N TRP A 310 -9.85 -23.91 -2.75
CA TRP A 310 -9.62 -24.75 -1.57
C TRP A 310 -9.71 -23.98 -0.26
N ALA A 311 -9.31 -22.71 -0.24
CA ALA A 311 -9.49 -21.84 0.92
C ALA A 311 -10.97 -21.66 1.25
N ILE A 312 -11.78 -21.26 0.27
CA ILE A 312 -13.24 -21.12 0.41
C ILE A 312 -13.87 -22.41 0.93
N ASN A 313 -13.54 -23.56 0.32
CA ASN A 313 -14.09 -24.85 0.73
C ASN A 313 -13.71 -25.20 2.17
N ALA A 314 -12.46 -24.98 2.58
CA ALA A 314 -12.03 -25.24 3.94
C ALA A 314 -12.74 -24.34 4.95
N LEU A 315 -12.83 -23.03 4.66
CA LEU A 315 -13.51 -22.06 5.51
C LEU A 315 -15.00 -22.41 5.66
N GLU A 316 -15.68 -22.76 4.57
CA GLU A 316 -17.11 -23.14 4.59
C GLU A 316 -17.37 -24.41 5.41
N GLN A 317 -16.50 -25.41 5.30
CA GLN A 317 -16.63 -26.65 6.07
C GLN A 317 -16.47 -26.44 7.58
N THR A 318 -15.76 -25.40 8.02
CA THR A 318 -15.54 -25.13 9.45
C THR A 318 -16.81 -24.74 10.21
N HIS A 319 -17.89 -24.39 9.52
CA HIS A 319 -19.22 -24.18 10.12
C HIS A 319 -19.72 -25.39 10.92
N ILE A 320 -19.21 -26.60 10.63
CA ILE A 320 -19.53 -27.79 11.43
C ILE A 320 -19.10 -27.62 12.90
N PHE A 321 -17.94 -27.02 13.15
CA PHE A 321 -17.42 -26.83 14.51
C PHE A 321 -18.21 -25.78 15.28
N GLU A 322 -18.65 -24.70 14.62
CA GLU A 322 -19.52 -23.68 15.22
C GLU A 322 -20.86 -24.28 15.66
N ARG A 323 -21.46 -25.13 14.80
CA ARG A 323 -22.69 -25.86 15.10
C ARG A 323 -22.49 -26.82 16.27
N TRP A 324 -21.41 -27.60 16.27
CA TRP A 324 -21.10 -28.53 17.35
C TRP A 324 -20.85 -27.79 18.65
N PHE A 325 -20.07 -26.71 18.63
CA PHE A 325 -19.77 -25.89 19.80
C PHE A 325 -21.05 -25.30 20.42
N SER A 326 -21.93 -24.74 19.59
CA SER A 326 -23.22 -24.21 20.03
C SER A 326 -24.10 -25.29 20.66
N HIS A 327 -24.17 -26.47 20.04
CA HIS A 327 -24.96 -27.59 20.53
C HIS A 327 -24.46 -28.08 21.91
N PHE A 328 -23.17 -28.41 22.02
CA PHE A 328 -22.62 -28.95 23.27
C PHE A 328 -22.54 -27.91 24.39
N SER A 329 -22.51 -26.62 24.07
CA SER A 329 -22.57 -25.56 25.10
C SER A 329 -23.94 -25.42 25.75
N GLN A 330 -25.01 -25.89 25.09
CA GLN A 330 -26.38 -25.87 25.60
C GLN A 330 -26.76 -27.15 26.36
N MET A 331 -25.97 -28.23 26.23
CA MET A 331 -26.23 -29.49 26.90
C MET A 331 -25.87 -29.43 28.40
N SER A 332 -26.45 -30.35 29.18
CA SER A 332 -26.14 -30.50 30.61
C SER A 332 -24.65 -30.78 30.82
N LYS A 333 -24.11 -30.30 31.95
CA LYS A 333 -22.69 -30.42 32.30
C LYS A 333 -22.32 -31.88 32.66
N SER A 334 -22.17 -32.71 31.64
CA SER A 334 -21.53 -34.02 31.73
C SER A 334 -20.01 -33.87 31.53
N SER A 335 -19.21 -34.73 32.18
CA SER A 335 -17.76 -34.76 31.99
C SER A 335 -17.38 -34.99 30.52
N VAL A 336 -18.11 -35.85 29.82
CA VAL A 336 -17.87 -36.16 28.39
C VAL A 336 -18.14 -34.93 27.50
N VAL A 337 -19.17 -34.15 27.82
CA VAL A 337 -19.48 -32.89 27.10
C VAL A 337 -18.37 -31.86 27.33
N ALA A 338 -17.82 -31.78 28.55
CA ALA A 338 -16.69 -30.91 28.85
C ALA A 338 -15.44 -31.28 28.03
N ASP A 339 -15.15 -32.57 27.87
CA ASP A 339 -14.07 -33.07 27.01
C ASP A 339 -14.26 -32.68 25.54
N ILE A 340 -15.48 -32.81 25.01
CA ILE A 340 -15.81 -32.40 23.64
C ILE A 340 -15.59 -30.89 23.46
N LEU A 341 -16.09 -30.07 24.39
CA LEU A 341 -15.89 -28.62 24.35
C LEU A 341 -14.41 -28.24 24.44
N GLN A 342 -13.62 -28.94 25.26
CA GLN A 342 -12.18 -28.73 25.34
C GLN A 342 -11.47 -29.05 24.01
N LEU A 343 -11.84 -30.16 23.35
CA LEU A 343 -11.28 -30.53 22.05
C LEU A 343 -11.68 -29.53 20.96
N LEU A 344 -12.94 -29.10 20.91
CA LEU A 344 -13.39 -28.05 20.00
C LEU A 344 -12.59 -26.76 20.18
N ARG A 345 -12.31 -26.38 21.44
CA ARG A 345 -11.47 -25.21 21.72
C ARG A 345 -10.06 -25.36 21.15
N LYS A 346 -9.44 -26.52 21.33
CA LYS A 346 -8.12 -26.79 20.77
C LYS A 346 -8.14 -26.78 19.24
N VAL A 347 -9.17 -27.35 18.61
CA VAL A 347 -9.35 -27.32 17.14
C VAL A 347 -9.40 -25.88 16.64
N VAL A 348 -10.16 -24.99 17.29
CA VAL A 348 -10.25 -23.58 16.89
C VAL A 348 -8.90 -22.89 16.96
N VAL A 349 -8.09 -23.16 17.98
CA VAL A 349 -6.72 -22.63 18.07
C VAL A 349 -5.88 -23.04 16.85
N TYR A 350 -5.99 -24.30 16.40
CA TYR A 350 -5.31 -24.77 15.18
C TYR A 350 -5.85 -24.12 13.91
N LEU A 351 -7.17 -23.94 13.79
CA LEU A 351 -7.79 -23.25 12.65
C LEU A 351 -7.38 -21.77 12.59
N TYR A 352 -7.20 -21.12 13.74
CA TYR A 352 -6.68 -19.76 13.78
C TYR A 352 -5.19 -19.71 13.40
N ASN A 353 -4.36 -20.52 14.06
CA ASN A 353 -2.91 -20.50 13.90
C ASN A 353 -2.41 -20.96 12.52
N ALA A 354 -3.19 -21.80 11.82
CA ALA A 354 -2.85 -22.23 10.48
C ALA A 354 -3.66 -21.48 9.40
N PRO A 355 -4.88 -21.91 9.00
CA PRO A 355 -5.55 -21.31 7.85
C PRO A 355 -5.84 -19.82 8.01
N CYS A 356 -6.35 -19.36 9.15
CA CYS A 356 -6.63 -17.91 9.30
C CYS A 356 -5.34 -17.08 9.22
N THR A 357 -4.30 -17.52 9.91
CA THR A 357 -3.03 -16.78 9.97
C THR A 357 -2.38 -16.63 8.59
N PHE A 358 -2.25 -17.72 7.82
CA PHE A 358 -1.64 -17.58 6.49
C PHE A 358 -2.56 -16.86 5.49
N LEU A 359 -3.89 -17.02 5.60
CA LEU A 359 -4.83 -16.30 4.73
C LEU A 359 -4.79 -14.80 4.99
N LEU A 360 -4.70 -14.37 6.25
CA LEU A 360 -4.55 -12.96 6.61
C LEU A 360 -3.22 -12.37 6.10
N ARG A 361 -2.12 -13.14 6.19
CA ARG A 361 -0.82 -12.71 5.63
C ARG A 361 -0.88 -12.56 4.11
N ASP A 362 -1.49 -13.52 3.43
CA ASP A 362 -1.64 -13.48 1.98
C ASP A 362 -2.56 -12.34 1.54
N MET A 363 -3.67 -12.13 2.26
CA MET A 363 -4.57 -11.01 2.06
C MET A 363 -3.82 -9.68 2.18
N SER A 364 -3.01 -9.49 3.23
CA SER A 364 -2.21 -8.28 3.41
C SER A 364 -1.28 -8.02 2.23
N ALA A 365 -0.56 -9.05 1.77
CA ALA A 365 0.36 -8.92 0.64
C ALA A 365 -0.38 -8.63 -0.68
N LEU A 366 -1.56 -9.23 -0.87
CA LEU A 366 -2.41 -8.96 -2.03
C LEU A 366 -2.99 -7.54 -2.00
N VAL A 367 -3.43 -7.05 -0.84
CA VAL A 367 -3.94 -5.67 -0.65
C VAL A 367 -2.84 -4.66 -0.98
N GLU A 368 -1.62 -4.84 -0.46
CA GLU A 368 -0.49 -3.96 -0.73
C GLU A 368 -0.16 -3.91 -2.23
N ARG A 369 -0.13 -5.07 -2.89
CA ARG A 369 0.06 -5.15 -4.35
C ARG A 369 -1.08 -4.46 -5.11
N TYR A 370 -2.33 -4.67 -4.68
CA TYR A 370 -3.50 -4.08 -5.31
C TYR A 370 -3.42 -2.54 -5.26
N HIS A 371 -3.15 -1.98 -4.08
CA HIS A 371 -2.94 -0.54 -3.92
C HIS A 371 -1.81 -0.02 -4.79
N THR A 372 -0.67 -0.72 -4.82
CA THR A 372 0.46 -0.34 -5.68
C THR A 372 0.10 -0.35 -7.17
N ASN A 373 -0.72 -1.31 -7.61
CA ASN A 373 -1.19 -1.37 -9.00
C ASN A 373 -2.18 -0.26 -9.32
N CYS A 374 -3.16 -0.02 -8.45
CA CYS A 374 -4.12 1.07 -8.60
C CYS A 374 -3.41 2.43 -8.65
N TRP A 375 -2.43 2.63 -7.77
CA TRP A 375 -1.64 3.86 -7.73
C TRP A 375 -0.83 4.04 -9.01
N ARG A 376 -0.09 3.01 -9.46
CA ARG A 376 0.65 3.06 -10.74
C ARG A 376 -0.26 3.35 -11.93
N GLY A 377 -1.46 2.75 -11.94
CA GLY A 377 -2.47 3.02 -12.96
C GLY A 377 -2.94 4.47 -12.93
N ALA A 378 -3.25 5.00 -11.74
CA ALA A 378 -3.68 6.39 -11.57
C ALA A 378 -2.59 7.39 -11.97
N THR A 379 -1.34 7.18 -11.56
CA THR A 379 -0.22 8.05 -11.93
C THR A 379 0.12 7.98 -13.41
N GLY A 380 -0.09 6.84 -14.06
CA GLY A 380 0.14 6.68 -15.50
C GLY A 380 -0.86 7.46 -16.38
N VAL A 381 -2.04 7.78 -15.85
CA VAL A 381 -3.07 8.58 -16.55
C VAL A 381 -2.87 10.08 -16.33
N LEU A 382 -2.20 10.48 -15.25
CA LEU A 382 -1.97 11.90 -14.96
C LEU A 382 -0.83 12.45 -15.84
N PRO A 383 -1.05 13.53 -16.61
CA PRO A 383 -0.07 14.09 -17.55
C PRO A 383 1.13 14.78 -16.89
N VAL A 384 1.20 14.75 -15.55
CA VAL A 384 2.29 15.34 -14.78
C VAL A 384 2.95 14.22 -13.99
N GLU A 385 4.26 14.00 -14.22
CA GLU A 385 5.08 13.22 -13.29
C GLU A 385 5.03 13.88 -11.92
N ILE A 386 4.12 13.44 -11.06
CA ILE A 386 4.11 13.88 -9.69
C ILE A 386 5.32 13.22 -9.02
N LYS A 387 6.44 13.95 -8.96
CA LYS A 387 7.61 13.60 -8.15
C LYS A 387 7.20 13.70 -6.68
N PHE A 388 6.54 12.65 -6.19
CA PHE A 388 6.43 12.45 -4.76
C PHE A 388 7.82 12.13 -4.24
N GLY A 389 8.26 12.86 -3.21
CA GLY A 389 9.55 12.64 -2.57
C GLY A 389 9.61 11.23 -1.98
N CYS A 390 10.02 10.26 -2.79
CA CYS A 390 10.49 8.98 -2.29
C CYS A 390 11.73 9.29 -1.46
N ASP A 391 11.64 9.03 -0.16
CA ASP A 391 12.85 8.90 0.64
C ASP A 391 13.72 7.83 -0.02
N SER A 392 15.03 8.01 0.00
CA SER A 392 16.07 7.25 -0.72
C SER A 392 16.05 5.71 -0.51
N ARG A 393 15.10 5.21 0.28
CA ARG A 393 14.83 3.80 0.59
C ARG A 393 13.63 3.19 -0.17
N GLY A 394 13.00 3.91 -1.10
CA GLY A 394 11.98 3.35 -1.99
C GLY A 394 10.68 2.92 -1.30
N LYS A 395 10.40 3.42 -0.10
CA LYS A 395 9.11 3.24 0.59
C LYS A 395 8.29 4.52 0.46
N LEU A 396 7.07 4.38 -0.07
CA LEU A 396 6.06 5.44 -0.06
C LEU A 396 5.72 5.78 1.40
N LYS A 397 5.69 7.08 1.73
CA LYS A 397 5.22 7.60 3.02
C LYS A 397 3.70 7.60 3.09
#